data_AF-A0A9E3W159-F1
#
_entry.id   AF-A0A9E3W159-F1
#
_cell.length_a   1.000
_cell.length_b   1.000
_cell.length_c   1.000
_cell.angle_alpha   90.00
_cell.angle_beta   90.00
_cell.angle_gamma   90.00
#
_symmetry.space_group_name_H-M   'P 1'
#
loop_
_entity.id
_entity.type
_entity.pdbx_description
1 polymer ?
#
loop_
_entity_poly.entity_id
_entity_poly.type
_entity_poly.pdbx_seq_one_letter_code
_entity_poly.pdbx_strand_id
1 'polypeptide(L)'
;MTFRFTGIALLIILPFLGFSQQYQVLYKQFAAGSQSGDTSLIALSISGEQTALKSLNDKPENPIPGLADEVFYVDYKAKRALRKLSYPNESFYSEQALDTLDFEFTDSDKKLLGYNCDKATISINSNKIEIWFTTDLGLQATPVSWLGDLPGLVLKLVRNGNYTIEAFEVHTVEAAEQLMLQNPGNKLSARELSQLQKEKLVFRIPVFTSQQLFWGDTGKIAADFPADTSLHTAGGTLIFKRLSLPDFPDHYQAFAELITYSNG
;
A
#
# COMPACT_ATOMS: atom_id res chain seq x y z
N MET A 1 62.93 -18.69 40.49
CA MET A 1 62.33 -18.23 39.22
C MET A 1 60.83 -18.07 39.47
N THR A 2 60.41 -16.88 39.88
CA THR A 2 59.05 -16.57 40.34
C THR A 2 58.40 -15.62 39.35
N PHE A 3 57.48 -16.14 38.53
CA PHE A 3 56.70 -15.32 37.59
C PHE A 3 55.53 -14.65 38.34
N ARG A 4 55.53 -13.31 38.37
CA ARG A 4 54.38 -12.50 38.75
C ARG A 4 53.49 -12.35 37.53
N PHE A 5 52.26 -12.88 37.59
CA PHE A 5 51.22 -12.58 36.61
C PHE A 5 50.58 -11.24 36.95
N THR A 6 50.86 -10.23 36.14
CA THR A 6 50.18 -8.94 36.16
C THR A 6 48.85 -9.11 35.42
N GLY A 7 47.74 -9.18 36.16
CA GLY A 7 46.40 -9.26 35.57
C GLY A 7 46.03 -7.94 34.90
N ILE A 8 45.88 -7.96 33.58
CA ILE A 8 45.31 -6.85 32.81
C ILE A 8 43.79 -6.95 32.93
N ALA A 9 43.16 -6.00 33.61
CA ALA A 9 41.71 -5.87 33.66
C ALA A 9 41.22 -5.35 32.31
N LEU A 10 40.63 -6.24 31.50
CA LEU A 10 39.95 -5.89 30.26
C LEU A 10 38.58 -5.30 30.62
N LEU A 11 38.47 -3.98 30.57
CA LEU A 11 37.21 -3.26 30.77
C LEU A 11 36.33 -3.51 29.53
N ILE A 12 35.41 -4.48 29.62
CA ILE A 12 34.40 -4.72 28.60
C ILE A 12 33.37 -3.58 28.71
N ILE A 13 33.49 -2.59 27.82
CA ILE A 13 32.45 -1.59 27.61
C ILE A 13 31.29 -2.33 26.92
N LEU A 14 30.30 -2.75 27.71
CA LEU A 14 29.01 -3.18 27.17
C LEU A 14 28.40 -1.95 26.45
N PRO A 15 28.08 -2.03 25.15
CA PRO A 15 27.32 -0.95 24.53
C PRO A 15 25.97 -0.91 25.25
N PHE A 16 25.68 0.23 25.87
CA PHE A 16 24.31 0.56 26.25
C PHE A 16 23.50 0.52 24.95
N LEU A 17 22.73 -0.55 24.76
CA LEU A 17 21.65 -0.57 23.79
C LEU A 17 20.65 0.47 24.29
N GLY A 18 20.78 1.69 23.79
CA GLY A 18 19.77 2.72 24.00
C GLY A 18 18.47 2.20 23.41
N PHE A 19 17.50 1.89 24.27
CA PHE A 19 16.14 1.63 23.83
C PHE A 19 15.64 2.90 23.13
N SER A 20 15.51 2.86 21.81
CA SER A 20 14.92 3.95 21.05
C SER A 20 13.43 3.97 21.31
N GLN A 21 12.91 5.08 21.86
CA GLN A 21 11.49 5.24 22.07
C GLN A 21 10.76 5.24 20.72
N GLN A 22 9.80 4.33 20.55
CA GLN A 22 8.97 4.29 19.37
C GLN A 22 7.67 5.04 19.61
N TYR A 23 7.15 5.63 18.53
CA TYR A 23 5.87 6.31 18.53
C TYR A 23 4.95 5.66 17.51
N GLN A 24 3.67 5.67 17.81
CA GLN A 24 2.64 5.34 16.86
C GLN A 24 1.62 6.47 16.85
N VAL A 25 1.27 6.92 15.65
CA VAL A 25 0.29 7.97 15.42
C VAL A 25 -0.85 7.39 14.61
N LEU A 26 -2.07 7.55 15.11
CA LEU A 26 -3.27 7.06 14.44
C LEU A 26 -3.98 8.23 13.78
N TYR A 27 -4.32 8.04 12.50
CA TYR A 27 -5.03 9.04 11.72
C TYR A 27 -6.34 8.48 11.19
N LYS A 28 -7.29 9.38 11.05
CA LYS A 28 -8.52 9.20 10.29
C LYS A 28 -8.40 9.96 8.97
N GLN A 29 -8.90 9.36 7.91
CA GLN A 29 -8.98 9.94 6.57
C GLN A 29 -10.44 9.98 6.13
N PHE A 30 -10.91 11.15 5.70
CA PHE A 30 -12.31 11.35 5.33
C PHE A 30 -12.45 12.50 4.32
N ALA A 31 -13.56 12.49 3.58
CA ALA A 31 -13.95 13.58 2.71
C ALA A 31 -14.93 14.54 3.41
N ALA A 32 -15.05 15.78 2.93
CA ALA A 32 -16.06 16.70 3.43
C ALA A 32 -17.47 16.13 3.17
N GLY A 33 -18.28 16.04 4.24
CA GLY A 33 -19.61 15.44 4.19
C GLY A 33 -19.66 13.92 4.38
N SER A 34 -18.52 13.27 4.61
CA SER A 34 -18.43 11.84 4.95
C SER A 34 -19.24 11.50 6.21
N GLN A 35 -19.94 10.36 6.17
CA GLN A 35 -20.57 9.76 7.35
C GLN A 35 -19.53 8.96 8.16
N SER A 36 -19.86 8.57 9.40
CA SER A 36 -18.95 7.84 10.29
C SER A 36 -18.38 6.54 9.68
N GLY A 37 -19.03 5.95 8.68
CA GLY A 37 -18.57 4.75 7.96
C GLY A 37 -17.64 5.02 6.76
N ASP A 38 -17.52 6.27 6.29
CA ASP A 38 -16.69 6.63 5.13
C ASP A 38 -15.25 6.98 5.53
N THR A 39 -14.90 6.74 6.80
CA THR A 39 -13.61 7.10 7.37
C THR A 39 -12.65 5.93 7.27
N SER A 40 -11.48 6.15 6.67
CA SER A 40 -10.38 5.18 6.68
C SER A 40 -9.43 5.46 7.83
N LEU A 41 -8.90 4.41 8.46
CA LEU A 41 -7.91 4.51 9.54
C LEU A 41 -6.54 4.10 9.03
N ILE A 42 -5.51 4.86 9.43
CA ILE A 42 -4.12 4.56 9.12
C ILE A 42 -3.27 4.70 10.39
N ALA A 43 -2.28 3.83 10.52
CA ALA A 43 -1.28 3.86 11.57
C ALA A 43 0.09 4.23 10.99
N LEU A 44 0.73 5.24 11.58
CA LEU A 44 2.10 5.63 11.31
C LEU A 44 2.98 5.21 12.49
N SER A 45 3.81 4.19 12.29
CA SER A 45 4.83 3.78 13.24
C SER A 45 6.12 4.57 12.97
N ILE A 46 6.77 5.04 14.03
CA ILE A 46 7.97 5.89 13.99
C ILE A 46 9.02 5.26 14.91
N SER A 47 10.23 5.04 14.36
CA SER A 47 11.37 4.51 15.09
C SER A 47 12.64 5.23 14.63
N GLY A 48 13.13 6.17 15.44
CA GLY A 48 14.21 7.07 15.04
C GLY A 48 13.83 7.85 13.77
N GLU A 49 14.68 7.79 12.74
CA GLU A 49 14.50 8.47 11.45
C GLU A 49 13.77 7.60 10.40
N GLN A 50 13.07 6.56 10.85
CA GLN A 50 12.33 5.64 9.99
C GLN A 50 10.85 5.63 10.35
N THR A 51 10.00 5.52 9.34
CA THR A 51 8.56 5.37 9.52
C THR A 51 7.98 4.26 8.67
N ALA A 52 6.86 3.69 9.14
CA ALA A 52 6.04 2.73 8.42
C ALA A 52 4.56 3.12 8.54
N LEU A 53 3.89 3.30 7.41
CA LEU A 53 2.47 3.64 7.32
C LEU A 53 1.67 2.43 6.82
N LYS A 54 0.63 2.07 7.56
CA LYS A 54 -0.27 0.94 7.25
C LYS A 54 -1.73 1.36 7.35
N SER A 55 -2.57 0.81 6.47
CA SER A 55 -4.02 0.86 6.64
C SER A 55 -4.43 0.00 7.83
N LEU A 56 -5.36 0.51 8.65
CA LEU A 56 -6.01 -0.23 9.74
C LEU A 56 -7.44 -0.65 9.38
N ASN A 57 -7.90 -0.37 8.15
CA ASN A 57 -9.20 -0.81 7.71
C ASN A 57 -9.26 -2.33 7.67
N ASP A 58 -10.35 -2.90 8.16
CA ASP A 58 -10.59 -4.33 8.10
C ASP A 58 -10.60 -4.81 6.65
N LYS A 59 -9.91 -5.93 6.42
CA LYS A 59 -10.08 -6.66 5.17
C LYS A 59 -11.46 -7.31 5.18
N PRO A 60 -12.13 -7.44 4.03
CA PRO A 60 -13.34 -8.25 3.94
C PRO A 60 -13.04 -9.69 4.39
N GLU A 61 -14.03 -10.35 5.01
CA GLU A 61 -13.91 -11.72 5.54
C GLU A 61 -13.40 -12.72 4.49
N ASN A 62 -13.83 -12.54 3.24
CA ASN A 62 -13.34 -13.26 2.07
C ASN A 62 -12.68 -12.27 1.09
N PRO A 63 -11.37 -11.97 1.24
CA PRO A 63 -10.70 -11.02 0.38
C PRO A 63 -10.44 -11.59 -1.01
N ILE A 64 -10.49 -10.71 -2.00
CA ILE A 64 -10.06 -11.02 -3.37
C ILE A 64 -8.63 -11.57 -3.30
N PRO A 65 -8.30 -12.73 -3.90
CA PRO A 65 -6.98 -13.35 -3.74
C PRO A 65 -5.81 -12.47 -4.18
N GLY A 66 -6.06 -11.53 -5.10
CA GLY A 66 -5.09 -10.54 -5.56
C GLY A 66 -4.96 -9.29 -4.69
N LEU A 67 -5.62 -9.22 -3.54
CA LEU A 67 -5.52 -8.08 -2.63
C LEU A 67 -4.21 -8.17 -1.82
N ALA A 68 -3.32 -7.19 -2.03
CA ALA A 68 -2.04 -7.12 -1.33
C ALA A 68 -2.16 -6.42 0.03
N ASP A 69 -1.27 -6.79 0.96
CA ASP A 69 -0.92 -5.95 2.10
C ASP A 69 0.03 -4.85 1.67
N GLU A 70 -0.39 -3.60 1.85
CA GLU A 70 0.37 -2.42 1.44
C GLU A 70 0.97 -1.70 2.65
N VAL A 71 2.27 -1.39 2.54
CA VAL A 71 3.01 -0.62 3.54
C VAL A 71 3.86 0.42 2.84
N PHE A 72 3.79 1.67 3.33
CA PHE A 72 4.72 2.71 2.91
C PHE A 72 5.78 2.91 3.98
N TYR A 73 7.04 3.03 3.57
CA TYR A 73 8.14 3.32 4.45
C TYR A 73 8.80 4.63 4.04
N VAL A 74 9.31 5.37 5.02
CA VAL A 74 10.17 6.53 4.79
C VAL A 74 11.42 6.38 5.66
N ASP A 75 12.58 6.57 5.05
CA ASP A 75 13.89 6.62 5.70
C ASP A 75 14.45 8.03 5.49
N TYR A 76 14.28 8.90 6.51
CA TYR A 76 14.66 10.31 6.44
C TYR A 76 16.17 10.47 6.36
N LYS A 77 16.92 9.59 7.03
CA LYS A 77 18.38 9.56 6.99
C LYS A 77 18.91 9.23 5.60
N ALA A 78 18.33 8.22 4.95
CA ALA A 78 18.70 7.82 3.60
C ALA A 78 17.99 8.62 2.50
N LYS A 79 17.12 9.58 2.87
CA LYS A 79 16.27 10.38 1.97
C LYS A 79 15.55 9.55 0.90
N ARG A 80 14.88 8.47 1.32
CA ARG A 80 14.11 7.61 0.41
C ARG A 80 12.76 7.17 0.99
N ALA A 81 11.80 6.95 0.11
CA ALA A 81 10.52 6.33 0.41
C ALA A 81 10.37 5.01 -0.37
N LEU A 82 9.79 4.01 0.30
CA LEU A 82 9.47 2.71 -0.30
C LEU A 82 7.97 2.47 -0.21
N ARG A 83 7.41 1.90 -1.27
CA ARG A 83 6.05 1.35 -1.29
C ARG A 83 6.17 -0.15 -1.48
N LYS A 84 5.69 -0.93 -0.54
CA LYS A 84 5.75 -2.40 -0.57
C LYS A 84 4.35 -2.98 -0.69
N LEU A 85 4.21 -3.97 -1.58
CA LEU A 85 3.03 -4.82 -1.70
C LEU A 85 3.43 -6.26 -1.33
N SER A 86 2.76 -6.84 -0.33
CA SER A 86 2.95 -8.23 0.10
C SER A 86 1.75 -9.09 -0.30
N TYR A 87 2.03 -10.20 -0.96
CA TYR A 87 1.08 -11.28 -1.25
C TYR A 87 1.50 -12.53 -0.45
N PRO A 88 0.68 -13.59 -0.36
CA PRO A 88 1.00 -14.77 0.47
C PRO A 88 2.38 -15.40 0.21
N ASN A 89 2.85 -15.39 -1.05
CA ASN A 89 4.09 -16.09 -1.45
C ASN A 89 5.15 -15.18 -2.08
N GLU A 90 4.85 -13.89 -2.26
CA GLU A 90 5.74 -12.97 -2.97
C GLU A 90 5.55 -11.54 -2.46
N SER A 91 6.58 -10.72 -2.61
CA SER A 91 6.53 -9.30 -2.27
C SER A 91 7.23 -8.51 -3.36
N PHE A 92 6.67 -7.34 -3.64
CA PHE A 92 7.22 -6.39 -4.60
C PHE A 92 7.31 -5.02 -3.95
N TYR A 93 8.30 -4.23 -4.36
CA TYR A 93 8.43 -2.88 -3.85
C TYR A 93 8.92 -1.92 -4.93
N SER A 94 8.56 -0.66 -4.77
CA SER A 94 9.14 0.45 -5.50
C SER A 94 9.80 1.40 -4.52
N GLU A 95 10.86 2.06 -4.98
CA GLU A 95 11.63 3.00 -4.18
C GLU A 95 11.77 4.31 -4.96
N GLN A 96 11.68 5.42 -4.25
CA GLN A 96 11.90 6.76 -4.77
C GLN A 96 12.70 7.58 -3.78
N ALA A 97 13.44 8.57 -4.29
CA ALA A 97 14.06 9.58 -3.43
C ALA A 97 12.98 10.43 -2.76
N LEU A 98 13.29 11.00 -1.60
CA LEU A 98 12.46 12.05 -1.01
C LEU A 98 12.79 13.36 -1.70
N ASP A 99 11.81 13.87 -2.43
CA ASP A 99 11.92 15.16 -3.11
C ASP A 99 11.91 16.29 -2.07
N THR A 100 12.74 17.31 -2.30
CA THR A 100 12.62 18.58 -1.57
C THR A 100 11.47 19.36 -2.18
N LEU A 101 10.46 19.63 -1.35
CA LEU A 101 9.27 20.37 -1.74
C LEU A 101 9.36 21.81 -1.24
N ASP A 102 8.90 22.75 -2.07
CA ASP A 102 8.87 24.17 -1.74
C ASP A 102 7.55 24.50 -1.01
N PHE A 103 7.62 24.63 0.32
CA PHE A 103 6.47 24.92 1.16
C PHE A 103 6.42 26.40 1.54
N GLU A 104 5.23 26.97 1.48
CA GLU A 104 4.93 28.26 2.09
C GLU A 104 4.60 28.05 3.57
N PHE A 105 5.53 28.44 4.45
CA PHE A 105 5.35 28.35 5.90
C PHE A 105 4.66 29.60 6.45
N THR A 106 3.71 29.37 7.35
CA THR A 106 2.97 30.41 8.06
C THR A 106 2.78 30.00 9.51
N ASP A 107 2.99 30.93 10.43
CA ASP A 107 2.71 30.72 11.85
C ASP A 107 1.22 30.38 12.05
N SER A 108 0.93 29.48 12.99
CA SER A 108 -0.44 29.14 13.34
C SER A 108 -0.57 28.99 14.85
N ASP A 109 -1.57 29.66 15.44
CA ASP A 109 -1.90 29.50 16.88
C ASP A 109 -2.69 28.22 17.17
N LYS A 110 -2.73 27.29 16.21
CA LYS A 110 -3.58 26.11 16.30
C LYS A 110 -2.93 25.06 17.18
N LYS A 111 -3.71 24.48 18.09
CA LYS A 111 -3.30 23.28 18.83
C LYS A 111 -4.06 22.05 18.35
N LEU A 112 -3.33 20.96 18.11
CA LEU A 112 -3.89 19.66 17.77
C LEU A 112 -3.35 18.63 18.76
N LEU A 113 -4.24 17.85 19.38
CA LEU A 113 -3.87 16.87 20.42
C LEU A 113 -3.04 17.46 21.59
N GLY A 114 -3.16 18.77 21.82
CA GLY A 114 -2.40 19.51 22.85
C GLY A 114 -1.07 20.11 22.38
N TYR A 115 -0.58 19.76 21.20
CA TYR A 115 0.68 20.25 20.63
C TYR A 115 0.49 21.56 19.86
N ASN A 116 1.47 22.46 19.92
CA ASN A 116 1.48 23.66 19.08
C ASN A 116 1.79 23.25 17.63
N CYS A 117 1.07 23.82 16.67
CA CYS A 117 1.21 23.46 15.27
C CYS A 117 1.53 24.68 14.41
N ASP A 118 2.55 24.56 13.58
CA ASP A 118 2.78 25.48 12.46
C ASP A 118 1.99 25.01 11.24
N LYS A 119 1.81 25.91 10.27
CA LYS A 119 1.13 25.61 9.02
C LYS A 119 2.09 25.73 7.84
N ALA A 120 2.10 24.71 6.98
CA ALA A 120 2.71 24.74 5.66
C ALA A 120 1.66 24.61 4.56
N THR A 121 1.87 25.28 3.43
CA THR A 121 1.01 25.15 2.25
C THR A 121 1.87 24.82 1.03
N ILE A 122 1.37 23.95 0.16
CA ILE A 122 1.99 23.65 -1.14
C ILE A 122 0.92 23.44 -2.21
N SER A 123 1.25 23.75 -3.47
CA SER A 123 0.40 23.48 -4.63
C SER A 123 1.08 22.47 -5.56
N ILE A 124 0.42 21.33 -5.79
CA ILE A 124 0.93 20.27 -6.69
C ILE A 124 -0.17 19.89 -7.67
N ASN A 125 0.10 20.02 -8.97
CA ASN A 125 -0.87 19.73 -10.03
C ASN A 125 -2.24 20.41 -9.80
N SER A 126 -2.20 21.70 -9.43
CA SER A 126 -3.38 22.53 -9.09
C SER A 126 -4.15 22.08 -7.84
N ASN A 127 -3.61 21.15 -7.04
CA ASN A 127 -4.17 20.81 -5.74
C ASN A 127 -3.49 21.63 -4.65
N LYS A 128 -4.27 22.40 -3.89
CA LYS A 128 -3.80 23.09 -2.69
C LYS A 128 -3.77 22.10 -1.53
N ILE A 129 -2.64 22.00 -0.86
CA ILE A 129 -2.42 21.10 0.27
C ILE A 129 -2.01 21.94 1.46
N GLU A 130 -2.83 21.94 2.50
CA GLU A 130 -2.60 22.65 3.75
C GLU A 130 -2.24 21.63 4.83
N ILE A 131 -1.13 21.88 5.51
CA ILE A 131 -0.51 20.92 6.42
C ILE A 131 -0.31 21.61 7.76
N TRP A 132 -0.76 20.99 8.84
CA TRP A 132 -0.44 21.37 10.21
C TRP A 132 0.48 20.32 10.81
N PHE A 133 1.65 20.77 11.28
CA PHE A 133 2.69 19.93 11.83
C PHE A 133 3.20 20.50 13.14
N THR A 134 3.74 19.65 14.01
CA THR A 134 4.31 20.05 15.30
C THR A 134 5.78 19.64 15.40
N THR A 135 6.60 20.49 16.00
CA THR A 135 8.01 20.19 16.33
C THR A 135 8.20 19.86 17.82
N ASP A 136 7.13 19.94 18.64
CA ASP A 136 7.16 19.77 20.10
C ASP A 136 7.73 18.41 20.54
N LEU A 137 7.54 17.37 19.71
CA LEU A 137 8.00 16.00 19.99
C LEU A 137 9.41 15.68 19.48
N GLY A 138 10.04 16.59 18.72
CA GLY A 138 11.34 16.32 18.07
C GLY A 138 11.30 15.17 17.06
N LEU A 139 10.12 14.83 16.54
CA LEU A 139 9.90 13.78 15.54
C LEU A 139 9.77 14.39 14.15
N GLN A 140 10.25 13.69 13.13
CA GLN A 140 9.96 13.98 11.72
C GLN A 140 9.16 12.82 11.14
N ALA A 141 7.90 13.06 10.79
CA ALA A 141 6.99 12.00 10.35
C ALA A 141 5.75 12.56 9.63
N THR A 142 5.26 11.86 8.61
CA THR A 142 4.09 12.27 7.83
C THR A 142 3.19 11.08 7.49
N PRO A 143 1.85 11.23 7.49
CA PRO A 143 0.92 10.21 7.01
C PRO A 143 0.90 10.11 5.47
N VAL A 144 1.75 10.86 4.78
CA VAL A 144 1.84 10.90 3.31
C VAL A 144 3.31 10.86 2.90
N SER A 145 3.76 9.71 2.43
CA SER A 145 5.19 9.40 2.20
C SER A 145 5.89 10.31 1.19
N TRP A 146 5.18 10.88 0.21
CA TRP A 146 5.77 11.79 -0.77
C TRP A 146 6.05 13.21 -0.23
N LEU A 147 5.52 13.58 0.95
CA LEU A 147 5.82 14.88 1.58
C LEU A 147 7.26 14.98 2.13
N GLY A 148 7.89 13.83 2.35
CA GLY A 148 9.34 13.57 2.38
C GLY A 148 10.28 14.36 3.29
N ASP A 149 10.21 15.69 3.31
CA ASP A 149 11.19 16.55 3.99
C ASP A 149 10.52 17.71 4.76
N LEU A 150 9.23 17.61 5.05
CA LEU A 150 8.56 18.57 5.93
C LEU A 150 9.11 18.40 7.37
N PRO A 151 9.45 19.49 8.08
CA PRO A 151 9.86 19.42 9.47
C PRO A 151 8.70 18.96 10.38
N GLY A 152 9.03 18.28 11.47
CA GLY A 152 8.06 17.91 12.50
C GLY A 152 7.17 16.72 12.17
N LEU A 153 6.24 16.45 13.08
CA LEU A 153 5.18 15.46 12.94
C LEU A 153 3.94 16.12 12.33
N VAL A 154 3.51 15.67 11.16
CA VAL A 154 2.24 16.10 10.55
C VAL A 154 1.07 15.57 11.37
N LEU A 155 0.24 16.46 11.90
CA LEU A 155 -0.97 16.11 12.65
C LEU A 155 -2.24 16.28 11.81
N LYS A 156 -2.23 17.15 10.80
CA LYS A 156 -3.36 17.31 9.89
C LYS A 156 -2.91 17.69 8.50
N LEU A 157 -3.54 17.10 7.50
CA LEU A 157 -3.40 17.46 6.10
C LEU A 157 -4.78 17.65 5.50
N VAL A 158 -4.98 18.75 4.77
CA VAL A 158 -6.20 19.05 4.05
C VAL A 158 -5.84 19.31 2.59
N ARG A 159 -6.39 18.51 1.68
CA ARG A 159 -6.26 18.71 0.23
C ARG A 159 -7.55 19.32 -0.31
N ASN A 160 -7.43 20.46 -0.99
CA ASN A 160 -8.53 21.21 -1.63
C ASN A 160 -9.74 21.48 -0.72
N GLY A 161 -9.53 21.53 0.60
CA GLY A 161 -10.61 21.71 1.58
C GLY A 161 -11.58 20.52 1.72
N ASN A 162 -11.47 19.48 0.88
CA ASN A 162 -12.48 18.43 0.78
C ASN A 162 -11.98 17.04 1.17
N TYR A 163 -10.67 16.86 1.35
CA TYR A 163 -10.07 15.60 1.78
C TYR A 163 -9.14 15.88 2.95
N THR A 164 -9.39 15.21 4.08
CA THR A 164 -8.65 15.43 5.31
C THR A 164 -8.02 14.14 5.79
N ILE A 165 -6.77 14.22 6.21
CA ILE A 165 -6.10 13.23 7.06
C ILE A 165 -5.81 13.94 8.38
N GLU A 166 -6.29 13.42 9.50
CA GLU A 166 -6.16 14.05 10.82
C GLU A 166 -5.79 13.03 11.88
N ALA A 167 -4.71 13.31 12.62
CA ALA A 167 -4.30 12.51 13.75
C ALA A 167 -5.35 12.64 14.86
N PHE A 168 -5.73 11.54 15.48
CA PHE A 168 -6.61 11.52 16.64
C PHE A 168 -5.93 10.94 17.89
N GLU A 169 -4.81 10.24 17.72
CA GLU A 169 -4.08 9.64 18.83
C GLU A 169 -2.58 9.59 18.53
N VAL A 170 -1.77 9.85 19.55
CA VAL A 170 -0.31 9.72 19.54
C VAL A 170 0.06 8.98 20.81
N HIS A 171 0.65 7.80 20.68
CA HIS A 171 1.10 7.01 21.82
C HIS A 171 2.53 6.54 21.65
N THR A 172 3.19 6.33 22.78
CA THR A 172 4.51 5.71 22.83
C THR A 172 4.32 4.20 22.88
N VAL A 173 5.19 3.48 22.18
CA VAL A 173 5.18 2.02 22.11
C VAL A 173 6.55 1.51 22.54
N GLU A 174 6.56 0.34 23.19
CA GLU A 174 7.81 -0.34 23.50
C GLU A 174 8.56 -0.65 22.20
N ALA A 175 9.88 -0.45 22.23
CA ALA A 175 10.71 -0.51 21.06
C ALA A 175 10.71 -1.90 20.41
N ALA A 176 10.14 -2.03 19.21
CA ALA A 176 10.44 -3.12 18.30
C ALA A 176 11.75 -2.85 17.53
N GLU A 177 12.28 -3.86 16.84
CA GLU A 177 13.42 -3.72 15.92
C GLU A 177 13.19 -2.65 14.82
N GLN A 178 14.24 -2.38 14.03
CA GLN A 178 14.21 -1.50 12.87
C GLN A 178 12.94 -1.69 12.02
N LEU A 179 12.26 -0.59 11.71
CA LEU A 179 11.05 -0.62 10.87
C LEU A 179 11.37 -1.00 9.42
N MET A 180 12.57 -0.66 8.95
CA MET A 180 13.00 -0.94 7.58
C MET A 180 13.42 -2.40 7.39
N LEU A 181 12.88 -3.00 6.32
CA LEU A 181 13.15 -4.39 5.95
C LEU A 181 14.51 -4.52 5.25
N GLN A 182 15.33 -5.49 5.66
CA GLN A 182 16.57 -5.82 4.96
C GLN A 182 16.32 -6.42 3.56
N ASN A 183 15.20 -7.15 3.38
CA ASN A 183 14.77 -7.71 2.10
C ASN A 183 13.28 -7.39 1.83
N PRO A 184 12.98 -6.26 1.18
CA PRO A 184 11.60 -5.84 0.92
C PRO A 184 10.90 -6.62 -0.21
N GLY A 185 11.62 -7.48 -0.95
CA GLY A 185 11.08 -8.27 -2.06
C GLY A 185 11.68 -7.89 -3.41
N ASN A 186 10.95 -8.12 -4.50
CA ASN A 186 11.39 -7.81 -5.86
C ASN A 186 11.20 -6.32 -6.18
N LYS A 187 12.26 -5.62 -6.59
CA LYS A 187 12.21 -4.20 -6.95
C LYS A 187 11.55 -4.01 -8.31
N LEU A 188 10.59 -3.09 -8.39
CA LEU A 188 9.92 -2.64 -9.61
C LEU A 188 9.92 -1.09 -9.65
N SER A 189 9.68 -0.51 -10.82
CA SER A 189 9.33 0.92 -10.90
C SER A 189 7.97 1.18 -10.24
N ALA A 190 7.71 2.43 -9.83
CA ALA A 190 6.42 2.82 -9.25
C ALA A 190 5.24 2.53 -10.20
N ARG A 191 5.46 2.68 -11.51
CA ARG A 191 4.46 2.39 -12.55
C ARG A 191 4.19 0.90 -12.68
N GLU A 192 5.23 0.08 -12.77
CA GLU A 192 5.11 -1.38 -12.84
C GLU A 192 4.45 -1.96 -11.59
N LEU A 193 4.83 -1.48 -10.40
CA LEU A 193 4.21 -1.92 -9.14
C LEU A 193 2.71 -1.59 -9.11
N SER A 194 2.33 -0.40 -9.57
CA SER A 194 0.94 0.02 -9.66
C SER A 194 0.15 -0.78 -10.69
N GLN A 195 0.77 -1.12 -11.82
CA GLN A 195 0.17 -1.97 -12.84
C GLN A 195 -0.04 -3.39 -12.33
N LEU A 196 0.99 -3.98 -11.71
CA LEU A 196 0.95 -5.31 -11.11
C LEU A 196 -0.18 -5.42 -10.09
N GLN A 197 -0.31 -4.44 -9.18
CA GLN A 197 -1.39 -4.43 -8.18
C GLN A 197 -2.78 -4.48 -8.84
N LYS A 198 -2.99 -3.68 -9.89
CA LYS A 198 -4.27 -3.66 -10.62
C LYS A 198 -4.52 -4.97 -11.35
N GLU A 199 -3.50 -5.55 -11.98
CA GLU A 199 -3.61 -6.81 -12.71
C GLU A 199 -3.92 -7.98 -11.79
N LYS A 200 -3.29 -8.03 -10.60
CA LYS A 200 -3.56 -9.07 -9.60
C LYS A 200 -5.02 -9.06 -9.12
N LEU A 201 -5.68 -7.90 -9.12
CA LEU A 201 -7.09 -7.77 -8.75
C LEU A 201 -8.06 -8.25 -9.83
N VAL A 202 -7.62 -8.47 -11.07
CA VAL A 202 -8.47 -8.84 -12.21
C VAL A 202 -8.17 -10.26 -12.67
N PHE A 203 -9.15 -11.16 -12.52
CA PHE A 203 -9.05 -12.53 -13.04
C PHE A 203 -9.64 -12.60 -14.45
N ARG A 204 -8.83 -13.05 -15.42
CA ARG A 204 -9.27 -13.28 -16.79
C ARG A 204 -9.34 -14.77 -17.06
N ILE A 205 -10.53 -15.24 -17.47
CA ILE A 205 -10.78 -16.64 -17.77
C ILE A 205 -11.10 -16.73 -19.27
N PRO A 206 -10.14 -17.13 -20.12
CA PRO A 206 -10.37 -17.24 -21.55
C PRO A 206 -11.36 -18.38 -21.82
N VAL A 207 -12.55 -18.01 -22.32
CA VAL A 207 -13.57 -19.00 -22.70
C VAL A 207 -13.27 -19.53 -24.11
N PHE A 208 -13.21 -18.64 -25.10
CA PHE A 208 -12.94 -18.98 -26.49
C PHE A 208 -11.77 -18.16 -27.03
N THR A 209 -10.84 -18.83 -27.73
CA THR A 209 -9.73 -18.18 -28.41
C THR A 209 -9.82 -18.48 -29.90
N SER A 210 -10.06 -17.44 -30.71
CA SER A 210 -10.13 -17.51 -32.18
C SER A 210 -11.02 -18.65 -32.70
N GLN A 211 -12.18 -18.86 -32.09
CA GLN A 211 -13.11 -19.91 -32.48
C GLN A 211 -14.00 -19.43 -33.63
N GLN A 212 -14.07 -20.22 -34.70
CA GLN A 212 -14.90 -19.91 -35.86
C GLN A 212 -16.33 -20.41 -35.68
N LEU A 213 -17.30 -19.52 -35.77
CA LEU A 213 -18.69 -19.91 -36.03
C LEU A 213 -18.89 -20.12 -37.54
N PHE A 214 -19.67 -21.13 -37.91
CA PHE A 214 -19.90 -21.49 -39.31
C PHE A 214 -21.28 -22.13 -39.52
N TRP A 215 -21.63 -22.38 -40.78
CA TRP A 215 -22.79 -23.18 -41.18
C TRP A 215 -22.34 -24.41 -41.97
N GLY A 216 -22.62 -25.62 -41.47
CA GLY A 216 -22.19 -26.88 -42.07
C GLY A 216 -22.51 -28.09 -41.18
N ASP A 217 -21.98 -29.26 -41.55
CA ASP A 217 -22.09 -30.45 -40.72
C ASP A 217 -21.19 -30.34 -39.47
N THR A 218 -21.74 -30.68 -38.30
CA THR A 218 -21.04 -30.68 -37.01
C THR A 218 -20.75 -32.09 -36.50
N GLY A 219 -21.18 -33.12 -37.23
CA GLY A 219 -21.09 -34.52 -36.82
C GLY A 219 -22.00 -34.85 -35.63
N LYS A 220 -21.86 -36.07 -35.11
CA LYS A 220 -22.58 -36.51 -33.91
C LYS A 220 -21.84 -36.04 -32.66
N ILE A 221 -22.57 -35.39 -31.77
CA ILE A 221 -22.07 -34.94 -30.48
C ILE A 221 -22.25 -36.08 -29.46
N ALA A 222 -21.19 -36.42 -28.73
CA ALA A 222 -21.27 -37.38 -27.62
C ALA A 222 -22.05 -36.79 -26.44
N ALA A 223 -22.81 -37.62 -25.73
CA ALA A 223 -23.59 -37.20 -24.57
C ALA A 223 -22.70 -36.69 -23.41
N ASP A 224 -21.54 -37.32 -23.23
CA ASP A 224 -20.49 -36.86 -22.31
C ASP A 224 -19.43 -36.09 -23.09
N PHE A 225 -19.27 -34.81 -22.77
CA PHE A 225 -18.20 -33.97 -23.30
C PHE A 225 -17.28 -33.51 -22.17
N PRO A 226 -15.95 -33.52 -22.35
CA PRO A 226 -15.00 -33.07 -21.33
C PRO A 226 -15.17 -31.59 -20.99
N ALA A 227 -14.78 -31.21 -19.77
CA ALA A 227 -14.61 -29.80 -19.44
C ALA A 227 -13.51 -29.16 -20.32
N ASP A 228 -13.55 -27.85 -20.46
CA ASP A 228 -12.58 -27.05 -21.23
C ASP A 228 -12.53 -27.38 -22.74
N THR A 229 -13.52 -28.09 -23.27
CA THR A 229 -13.63 -28.42 -24.70
C THR A 229 -14.73 -27.59 -25.36
N SER A 230 -14.41 -26.99 -26.51
CA SER A 230 -15.38 -26.30 -27.38
C SER A 230 -16.26 -27.30 -28.13
N LEU A 231 -17.57 -27.09 -28.11
CA LEU A 231 -18.53 -27.91 -28.80
C LEU A 231 -19.39 -27.07 -29.74
N HIS A 232 -19.35 -27.38 -31.02
CA HIS A 232 -20.20 -26.75 -32.03
C HIS A 232 -21.52 -27.50 -32.21
N THR A 233 -22.62 -26.76 -32.28
CA THR A 233 -23.98 -27.30 -32.45
C THR A 233 -24.76 -26.46 -33.47
N ALA A 234 -25.99 -26.86 -33.81
CA ALA A 234 -26.86 -26.14 -34.73
C ALA A 234 -26.17 -25.81 -36.07
N GLY A 235 -25.51 -26.83 -36.64
CA GLY A 235 -24.74 -26.68 -37.87
C GLY A 235 -23.51 -25.79 -37.76
N GLY A 236 -22.99 -25.54 -36.55
CA GLY A 236 -21.76 -24.78 -36.31
C GLY A 236 -22.00 -23.34 -35.82
N THR A 237 -23.26 -22.91 -35.77
CA THR A 237 -23.65 -21.53 -35.45
C THR A 237 -23.66 -21.24 -33.95
N LEU A 238 -23.70 -22.29 -33.12
CA LEU A 238 -23.59 -22.18 -31.67
C LEU A 238 -22.35 -22.93 -31.21
N ILE A 239 -21.60 -22.33 -30.29
CA ILE A 239 -20.46 -22.94 -29.61
C ILE A 239 -20.68 -22.90 -28.11
N PHE A 240 -20.41 -24.01 -27.43
CA PHE A 240 -20.50 -24.13 -25.98
C PHE A 240 -19.18 -24.64 -25.40
N LYS A 241 -18.89 -24.24 -24.17
CA LYS A 241 -17.75 -24.74 -23.40
C LYS A 241 -18.15 -24.82 -21.93
N ARG A 242 -17.93 -25.97 -21.30
CA ARG A 242 -18.08 -26.10 -19.85
C ARG A 242 -16.77 -25.74 -19.18
N LEU A 243 -16.81 -24.77 -18.27
CA LEU A 243 -15.65 -24.29 -17.52
C LEU A 243 -15.93 -24.31 -16.01
N SER A 244 -14.88 -24.51 -15.23
CA SER A 244 -14.91 -24.34 -13.77
C SER A 244 -14.36 -22.96 -13.46
N LEU A 245 -15.15 -22.15 -12.75
CA LEU A 245 -14.67 -20.87 -12.23
C LEU A 245 -13.99 -21.11 -10.87
N PRO A 246 -12.95 -20.32 -10.53
CA PRO A 246 -12.50 -20.20 -9.16
C PRO A 246 -13.65 -19.75 -8.24
N ASP A 247 -13.54 -20.08 -6.96
CA ASP A 247 -14.42 -19.52 -5.94
C ASP A 247 -14.09 -18.04 -5.78
N PHE A 248 -15.07 -17.17 -6.08
CA PHE A 248 -14.93 -15.72 -5.99
C PHE A 248 -15.85 -15.21 -4.88
N PRO A 249 -15.41 -14.19 -4.10
CA PRO A 249 -16.28 -13.58 -3.11
C PRO A 249 -17.58 -13.02 -3.74
N ASP A 250 -18.70 -13.07 -3.02
CA ASP A 250 -20.02 -12.64 -3.52
C ASP A 250 -20.06 -11.18 -4.03
N HIS A 251 -19.14 -10.34 -3.56
CA HIS A 251 -19.02 -8.94 -3.95
C HIS A 251 -18.15 -8.71 -5.19
N TYR A 252 -17.62 -9.78 -5.81
CA TYR A 252 -16.79 -9.70 -7.00
C TYR A 252 -17.65 -9.56 -8.26
N GLN A 253 -17.43 -8.49 -9.03
CA GLN A 253 -18.18 -8.24 -10.26
C GLN A 253 -17.60 -9.04 -11.43
N ALA A 254 -18.47 -9.67 -12.21
CA ALA A 254 -18.10 -10.40 -13.41
C ALA A 254 -18.49 -9.61 -14.67
N PHE A 255 -17.59 -9.60 -15.65
CA PHE A 255 -17.80 -9.01 -16.97
C PHE A 255 -17.50 -10.06 -18.04
N ALA A 256 -18.30 -10.08 -19.10
CA ALA A 256 -18.05 -10.90 -20.28
C ALA A 256 -17.68 -9.99 -21.45
N GLU A 257 -16.52 -10.24 -22.05
CA GLU A 257 -16.05 -9.54 -23.24
C GLU A 257 -16.06 -10.52 -24.43
N LEU A 258 -16.65 -10.07 -25.55
CA LEU A 258 -16.70 -10.82 -26.79
C LEU A 258 -16.09 -9.97 -27.90
N ILE A 259 -15.06 -10.49 -28.55
CA ILE A 259 -14.43 -9.88 -29.73
C ILE A 259 -14.79 -10.74 -30.93
N THR A 260 -15.35 -10.11 -31.97
CA THR A 260 -15.80 -10.79 -33.20
C THR A 260 -15.25 -10.09 -34.43
N TYR A 261 -14.99 -10.86 -35.48
CA TYR A 261 -14.72 -10.35 -36.82
C TYR A 261 -15.29 -11.32 -37.86
N SER A 262 -15.63 -10.83 -39.07
CA SER A 262 -16.09 -11.70 -40.15
C SER A 262 -14.92 -12.47 -40.75
N ASN A 263 -15.13 -13.76 -41.03
CA ASN A 263 -14.19 -14.62 -41.78
C ASN A 263 -14.76 -14.99 -43.17
N GLY A 264 -15.51 -14.05 -43.76
CA GLY A 264 -16.25 -14.18 -45.03
C GLY A 264 -17.09 -12.94 -45.28
#